data_AF-A0A538G594-F1
#
_entry.id   AF-A0A538G594-F1
#
_cell.length_a   1.000
_cell.length_b   1.000
_cell.length_c   1.000
_cell.angle_alpha   90.00
_cell.angle_beta   90.00
_cell.angle_gamma   90.00
#
_symmetry.space_group_name_H-M   'P 1'
#
loop_
_entity.id
_entity.type
_entity.pdbx_description
1 polymer ?
#
loop_
_entity_poly.entity_id
_entity_poly.type
_entity_poly.pdbx_seq_one_letter_code
_entity_poly.pdbx_strand_id
1 'polypeptide(L)' 'MDSYDSGGYLVFVWSPSGYTLETRSGDPPPVGAEVEDRERRFRVTKLAPSPLPGDGRACAYLQPL' A
#
# COMPACT_ATOMS: atom_id res chain seq x y z
N MET A 1 -26.00 5.48 -8.80
CA MET A 1 -25.22 5.73 -7.57
C MET A 1 -23.82 5.30 -7.90
N ASP A 2 -23.18 6.22 -8.60
CA ASP A 2 -22.01 6.00 -9.42
C ASP A 2 -20.83 5.95 -8.46
N SER A 3 -20.22 4.78 -8.37
CA SER A 3 -18.98 4.53 -7.65
C SER A 3 -17.94 5.51 -8.17
N TYR A 4 -17.67 6.55 -7.38
CA TYR A 4 -16.49 7.38 -7.53
C TYR A 4 -15.31 6.41 -7.53
N ASP A 5 -14.54 6.42 -8.60
CA ASP A 5 -13.22 5.80 -8.63
C ASP A 5 -12.44 6.40 -7.46
N SER A 6 -12.50 5.73 -6.29
CA SER A 6 -11.63 6.02 -5.16
C SER A 6 -10.25 5.63 -5.66
N GLY A 7 -9.58 6.62 -6.25
CA GLY A 7 -8.31 6.45 -6.94
C GLY A 7 -7.38 5.55 -6.13
N GLY A 8 -6.75 4.60 -6.82
CA GLY A 8 -5.98 3.56 -6.16
C GLY A 8 -4.85 4.10 -5.29
N TYR A 9 -4.45 3.30 -4.31
CA TYR A 9 -3.31 3.55 -3.44
C TYR A 9 -2.15 2.63 -3.80
N LEU A 10 -0.96 2.96 -3.31
CA LEU A 10 0.23 2.15 -3.44
C LEU A 10 0.48 1.31 -2.19
N VAL A 11 1.05 0.14 -2.39
CA VAL A 11 1.54 -0.73 -1.34
C VAL A 11 3.05 -0.87 -1.51
N PHE A 12 3.81 -0.47 -0.50
CA PHE A 12 5.26 -0.63 -0.45
C PHE A 12 5.62 -1.84 0.41
N VAL A 13 6.15 -2.87 -0.24
CA VAL A 13 6.64 -4.09 0.41
C VAL A 13 8.16 -4.06 0.40
N TRP A 14 8.78 -3.95 1.58
CA TRP A 14 10.23 -4.09 1.70
C TRP A 14 10.65 -5.55 1.85
N SER A 15 11.77 -5.91 1.24
CA SER A 15 12.42 -7.21 1.38
C SER A 15 13.96 -7.04 1.42
N PRO A 16 14.72 -8.02 1.90
CA PRO A 16 16.18 -7.97 1.86
C PRO A 16 16.77 -7.82 0.44
N SER A 17 16.04 -8.27 -0.58
CA SER A 17 16.46 -8.20 -1.99
C SER A 17 16.05 -6.89 -2.70
N GLY A 18 15.35 -6.00 -2.01
CA GLY A 18 14.81 -4.77 -2.59
C GLY A 18 13.37 -4.49 -2.14
N TYR A 19 12.66 -3.64 -2.87
CA TYR A 19 11.27 -3.32 -2.57
C TYR A 19 10.36 -3.54 -3.77
N THR A 20 9.09 -3.74 -3.50
CA THR A 20 8.02 -3.82 -4.51
C THR A 20 6.98 -2.76 -4.21
N LEU A 21 6.51 -2.10 -5.27
CA LEU A 21 5.39 -1.15 -5.24
C LEU A 21 4.25 -1.71 -6.07
N GLU A 22 3.08 -1.88 -5.46
CA GLU A 22 1.89 -2.39 -6.14
C GLU A 22 0.75 -1.40 -6.01
N THR A 23 0.04 -1.15 -7.12
CA THR A 23 -1.18 -0.32 -7.09
C THR A 23 -2.37 -1.21 -6.72
N ARG A 24 -3.16 -0.78 -5.75
CA ARG A 24 -4.41 -1.42 -5.35
C ARG A 24 -5.56 -0.42 -5.46
N SER A 25 -6.73 -0.91 -5.83
CA SER A 25 -7.94 -0.08 -5.95
C SER A 25 -8.59 0.17 -4.60
N GLY A 26 -9.29 1.30 -4.48
CA GLY A 26 -9.98 1.69 -3.25
C GLY A 26 -9.08 2.48 -2.30
N ASP A 27 -9.52 2.58 -1.04
CA ASP A 27 -8.82 3.34 -0.02
C ASP A 27 -7.70 2.53 0.65
N PRO A 28 -6.59 3.18 1.05
CA PRO A 28 -5.51 2.51 1.76
C PRO A 28 -5.98 2.01 3.14
N PRO A 29 -5.62 0.79 3.54
CA PRO A 29 -5.93 0.28 4.86
C PRO A 29 -5.21 1.11 5.95
N PRO A 30 -5.81 1.29 7.13
CA PRO A 30 -5.23 2.11 8.18
C PRO A 30 -3.97 1.49 8.77
N VAL A 31 -3.16 2.31 9.44
CA VAL A 31 -1.98 1.83 10.19
C VAL A 31 -2.41 0.78 11.21
N GLY A 32 -1.67 -0.33 11.23
CA GLY A 32 -1.92 -1.47 12.10
C GLY A 32 -2.81 -2.55 11.49
N ALA A 33 -3.49 -2.28 10.38
CA ALA A 33 -4.27 -3.27 9.66
C ALA A 33 -3.37 -4.35 9.03
N GLU A 34 -3.91 -5.56 8.91
CA GLU A 34 -3.27 -6.67 8.23
C GLU A 34 -3.73 -6.75 6.77
N VAL A 35 -2.80 -7.06 5.88
CA VAL A 35 -3.06 -7.23 4.45
C VAL A 35 -2.35 -8.49 3.96
N GLU A 36 -3.00 -9.19 3.05
CA GLU A 36 -2.42 -10.34 2.37
C GLU A 36 -1.82 -9.92 1.03
N ASP A 37 -0.62 -10.43 0.73
CA ASP A 37 0.02 -10.36 -0.59
C ASP A 37 0.72 -11.68 -0.89
N ARG A 38 0.33 -12.33 -2.00
CA ARG A 38 0.93 -13.58 -2.52
C ARG A 38 1.32 -14.57 -1.41
N GLU A 39 0.33 -14.97 -0.60
CA GLU A 39 0.45 -15.97 0.49
C GLU A 39 1.20 -15.49 1.74
N ARG A 40 1.66 -14.24 1.78
CA ARG A 40 2.28 -13.62 2.96
C ARG A 40 1.34 -12.60 3.57
N ARG A 41 1.34 -12.55 4.90
CA ARG A 41 0.62 -11.52 5.66
C ARG A 41 1.58 -10.43 6.05
N PHE A 42 1.08 -9.21 5.96
CA PHE A 42 1.82 -8.01 6.27
C PHE A 42 0.97 -7.10 7.14
N ARG A 43 1.62 -6.19 7.84
CA ARG A 43 0.98 -5.14 8.62
C ARG A 43 1.33 -3.77 8.07
N VAL A 44 0.34 -2.89 7.97
CA VAL A 44 0.56 -1.49 7.63
C VAL A 44 1.29 -0.80 8.79
N THR A 45 2.47 -0.26 8.55
CA THR A 45 3.29 0.43 9.56
C THR A 45 3.10 1.94 9.52
N LYS A 46 2.93 2.50 8.32
CA LYS A 46 2.56 3.90 8.11
C LYS A 46 1.82 4.08 6.80
N LEU A 47 1.05 5.16 6.75
CA LEU A 47 0.55 5.75 5.51
C LEU A 47 1.31 7.05 5.23
N ALA A 48 1.77 7.23 4.00
CA ALA A 48 2.43 8.46 3.54
C ALA A 48 2.27 8.63 2.03
N PRO A 49 2.65 9.76 1.42
CA PRO A 49 2.67 9.90 -0.03
C PRO A 49 3.58 8.88 -0.71
N SER A 50 3.33 8.63 -2.00
CA SER A 50 4.17 7.77 -2.85
C SER A 50 5.64 8.18 -2.79
N PRO A 51 6.58 7.21 -2.73
CA PRO A 51 8.00 7.49 -2.88
C PRO A 51 8.38 7.82 -4.34
N LEU A 52 7.46 7.65 -5.30
CA LEU A 52 7.70 7.98 -6.70
C LEU A 52 7.61 9.49 -6.92
N PRO A 53 8.58 10.10 -7.62
CA PRO A 53 8.58 11.54 -7.86
C PRO A 53 7.35 11.98 -8.66
N GLY A 54 6.63 12.98 -8.15
CA GLY A 54 5.42 13.53 -8.77
C GLY A 54 4.15 12.71 -8.55
N ASP A 55 4.22 11.60 -7.80
CA ASP A 55 3.04 10.79 -7.48
C ASP A 55 2.51 11.17 -6.09
N GLY A 56 1.31 11.75 -6.05
CA GLY A 56 0.66 12.19 -4.81
C GLY A 56 -0.20 11.13 -4.14
N ARG A 57 -0.29 9.91 -4.70
CA ARG A 57 -1.16 8.85 -4.16
C ARG A 57 -0.71 8.43 -2.77
N ALA A 58 -1.67 8.01 -1.94
CA ALA A 58 -1.37 7.41 -0.65
C ALA A 58 -0.62 6.09 -0.85
N CYS A 59 0.37 5.84 0.00
CA CYS A 59 1.21 4.65 0.00
C CYS A 59 1.22 4.02 1.39
N ALA A 60 0.79 2.77 1.45
CA ALA A 60 0.84 1.93 2.63
C ALA A 60 2.16 1.18 2.70
N TYR A 61 2.93 1.44 3.74
CA TYR A 61 4.20 0.76 3.98
C TYR A 61 3.96 -0.48 4.81
N LEU A 62 4.43 -1.61 4.31
CA LEU A 62 4.17 -2.92 4.87
C LEU A 62 5.39 -3.51 5.56
N GLN A 63 5.17 -4.18 6.69
CA GLN A 63 6.13 -5.08 7.32
C GLN A 63 5.58 -6.51 7.30
N PRO A 64 6.40 -7.54 7.06
CA PRO A 64 5.98 -8.93 7.27
C PRO A 64 5.46 -9.13 8.70
N LEU A 65 4.40 -9.93 8.85
CA LEU A 65 3.99 -10.48 10.15
C LEU A 65 4.88 -11.65 10.56
#